data_AF-A0A7J4S254-F1
#
_entry.id   AF-A0A7J4S254-F1
#
_cell.length_a   1.000
_cell.length_b   1.000
_cell.length_c   1.000
_cell.angle_alpha   90.00
_cell.angle_beta   90.00
_cell.angle_gamma   90.00
#
_symmetry.space_group_name_H-M   'P 1'
#
loop_
_entity.id
_entity.type
_entity.pdbx_description
1 polymer ?
#
loop_
_entity_poly.entity_id
_entity_poly.type
_entity_poly.pdbx_seq_one_letter_code
_entity_poly.pdbx_strand_id
1 'polypeptide(L)'
;MDPNTFRQAATLLSGEYSLEILRQLRDGKWHLSSEVARDLGIHVSTASRFLQRLAELGLVERRRHDARTSEYRVRSARLQIEVDLADDSGPLREAVDFYVAYFHSLFQQIRQLGIPQVEGDMEHTLGAEHQDLRSAVFEQMIAGSGGGLEHLRDLMAALHRDLWDVCSQSVGKPAARKVFQTALQEAISVHPDLAVRCGLARPLEA
;
A
#
# COMPACT_ATOMS: atom_id res chain seq x y z
N MET A 1 -8.36 10.65 -5.43
CA MET A 1 -8.68 10.13 -4.08
C MET A 1 -8.18 8.70 -3.99
N ASP A 2 -7.59 8.28 -2.86
CA ASP A 2 -7.12 6.90 -2.69
C ASP A 2 -8.31 5.91 -2.53
N PRO A 3 -8.09 4.60 -2.76
CA PRO A 3 -9.16 3.61 -2.72
C PRO A 3 -9.88 3.49 -1.38
N ASN A 4 -9.20 3.75 -0.26
CA ASN A 4 -9.81 3.65 1.07
C ASN A 4 -10.75 4.83 1.35
N THR A 5 -10.27 6.05 1.07
CA THR A 5 -11.11 7.25 1.15
C THR A 5 -12.29 7.14 0.19
N PHE A 6 -12.10 6.55 -1.00
CA PHE A 6 -13.20 6.28 -1.93
C PHE A 6 -14.24 5.32 -1.35
N ARG A 7 -13.84 4.19 -0.75
CA ARG A 7 -14.79 3.27 -0.10
C ARG A 7 -15.60 3.95 1.01
N GLN A 8 -14.95 4.79 1.80
CA GLN A 8 -15.63 5.57 2.85
C GLN A 8 -16.63 6.56 2.25
N ALA A 9 -16.23 7.28 1.20
CA ALA A 9 -17.11 8.19 0.46
C ALA A 9 -18.28 7.46 -0.19
N ALA A 10 -18.06 6.34 -0.87
CA ALA A 10 -19.11 5.54 -1.48
C ALA A 10 -20.12 5.04 -0.43
N THR A 11 -19.63 4.52 0.71
CA THR A 11 -20.48 4.09 1.82
C THR A 11 -21.29 5.25 2.36
N LEU A 12 -20.67 6.41 2.60
CA LEU A 12 -21.37 7.59 3.09
C LEU A 12 -22.43 8.06 2.09
N LEU A 13 -22.08 8.20 0.81
CA LEU A 13 -22.97 8.66 -0.26
C LEU A 13 -24.15 7.72 -0.52
N SER A 14 -23.98 6.42 -0.24
CA SER A 14 -25.06 5.43 -0.27
C SER A 14 -26.02 5.51 0.93
N GLY A 15 -25.67 6.31 1.94
CA GLY A 15 -26.49 6.51 3.13
C GLY A 15 -27.73 7.38 2.90
N GLU A 16 -28.72 7.19 3.76
CA GLU A 16 -30.09 7.71 3.63
C GLU A 16 -30.23 9.21 3.33
N TYR A 17 -29.37 10.06 3.92
CA TYR A 17 -29.50 11.52 3.83
C TYR A 17 -28.37 12.22 3.06
N SER A 18 -27.36 11.49 2.61
CA SER A 18 -26.13 12.11 2.10
C SER A 18 -26.35 12.91 0.81
N LEU A 19 -27.10 12.36 -0.14
CA LEU A 19 -27.38 13.03 -1.41
C LEU A 19 -28.35 14.20 -1.23
N GLU A 20 -29.33 14.07 -0.33
CA GLU A 20 -30.29 15.11 0.03
C GLU A 20 -29.58 16.31 0.67
N ILE A 21 -28.64 16.05 1.59
CA ILE A 21 -27.79 17.08 2.19
C ILE A 21 -26.96 17.78 1.11
N LEU A 22 -26.29 17.04 0.22
CA LEU A 22 -25.51 17.64 -0.87
C LEU A 22 -26.39 18.46 -1.84
N ARG A 23 -27.62 18.00 -2.12
CA ARG A 23 -28.60 18.74 -2.92
C ARG A 23 -29.05 20.02 -2.24
N GLN A 24 -29.12 20.09 -0.91
CA GLN A 24 -29.43 21.34 -0.20
C GLN A 24 -28.30 22.36 -0.34
N LEU A 25 -27.05 21.91 -0.28
CA LEU A 25 -25.89 22.79 -0.42
C LEU A 25 -25.62 23.26 -1.86
N ARG A 26 -26.38 22.78 -2.86
CA ARG A 26 -26.09 22.97 -4.30
C ARG A 26 -25.98 24.43 -4.76
N ASP A 27 -26.53 25.37 -3.99
CA ASP A 27 -26.46 26.80 -4.27
C ASP A 27 -25.07 27.41 -4.02
N GLY A 28 -24.14 26.62 -3.47
CA GLY A 28 -22.76 27.00 -3.20
C GLY A 28 -22.61 27.98 -2.04
N LYS A 29 -23.69 28.26 -1.30
CA LYS A 29 -23.66 29.13 -0.11
C LYS A 29 -23.25 28.33 1.11
N TRP A 30 -22.86 29.06 2.16
CA TRP A 30 -22.55 28.50 3.46
C TRP A 30 -23.83 28.25 4.23
N HIS A 31 -23.98 27.04 4.76
CA HIS A 31 -25.14 26.63 5.56
C HIS A 31 -24.68 26.03 6.89
N LEU A 32 -25.44 26.31 7.95
CA LEU A 32 -25.28 25.67 9.25
C LEU A 32 -25.93 24.28 9.27
N SER A 33 -25.43 23.38 10.12
CA SER A 33 -26.07 22.07 10.33
C SER A 33 -27.53 22.18 10.76
N SER A 34 -27.90 23.23 11.50
CA SER A 34 -29.27 23.48 11.95
C SER A 34 -30.21 23.91 10.83
N GLU A 35 -29.71 24.61 9.81
CA GLU A 35 -30.47 25.02 8.63
C GLU A 35 -30.77 23.80 7.76
N VAL A 36 -29.72 23.03 7.43
CA VAL A 36 -29.86 21.77 6.69
C VAL A 36 -30.82 20.79 7.40
N ALA A 37 -30.71 20.70 8.72
CA ALA A 37 -31.59 19.85 9.53
C ALA A 37 -33.07 20.28 9.45
N ARG A 38 -33.33 21.59 9.52
CA ARG A 38 -34.68 22.16 9.40
C ARG A 38 -35.28 21.86 8.04
N ASP A 39 -34.52 22.09 6.97
CA ASP A 39 -35.00 21.97 5.59
C ASP A 39 -35.25 20.51 5.18
N LEU A 40 -34.52 19.57 5.79
CA LEU A 40 -34.69 18.13 5.56
C LEU A 40 -35.61 17.45 6.59
N GLY A 41 -36.06 18.17 7.62
CA GLY A 41 -36.89 17.59 8.69
C GLY A 41 -36.17 16.53 9.52
N ILE A 42 -34.86 16.65 9.70
CA ILE A 42 -34.03 15.69 10.45
C ILE A 42 -33.45 16.31 11.73
N HIS A 43 -32.92 15.48 12.61
CA HIS A 43 -32.27 15.96 13.84
C HIS A 43 -30.95 16.69 13.52
N VAL A 44 -30.66 17.80 14.22
CA VAL A 44 -29.44 18.61 14.01
C VAL A 44 -28.17 17.79 14.18
N SER A 45 -28.15 16.86 15.13
CA SER A 45 -27.02 15.95 15.34
C SER A 45 -26.81 15.00 14.15
N THR A 46 -27.88 14.58 13.47
CA THR A 46 -27.81 13.77 12.25
C THR A 46 -27.19 14.59 11.12
N ALA A 47 -27.74 15.78 10.83
CA ALA A 47 -27.18 16.68 9.81
C ALA A 47 -25.71 17.00 10.08
N SER A 48 -25.38 17.34 11.32
CA SER A 48 -24.00 17.67 11.71
C SER A 48 -23.04 16.50 11.53
N ARG A 49 -23.47 15.27 11.84
CA ARG A 49 -22.64 14.06 11.65
C ARG A 49 -22.35 13.81 10.18
N PHE A 50 -23.37 13.92 9.31
CA PHE A 50 -23.19 13.75 7.87
C PHE A 50 -22.31 14.86 7.28
N LEU A 51 -22.58 16.13 7.61
CA LEU A 51 -21.80 17.28 7.13
C LEU A 51 -20.34 17.22 7.57
N GLN A 52 -20.08 16.82 8.82
CA GLN A 52 -18.71 16.62 9.30
C GLN A 52 -17.99 15.54 8.50
N ARG A 53 -18.62 14.36 8.31
CA ARG A 53 -18.01 13.27 7.52
C ARG A 53 -17.80 13.63 6.06
N LEU A 54 -18.75 14.35 5.44
CA LEU A 54 -18.60 14.87 4.09
C LEU A 54 -17.40 15.83 4.00
N ALA A 55 -17.19 16.67 5.02
CA ALA A 55 -16.06 17.59 5.06
C ALA A 55 -14.72 16.87 5.27
N GLU A 56 -14.67 15.87 6.15
CA GLU A 56 -13.50 15.02 6.38
C GLU A 56 -13.06 14.28 5.10
N LEU A 57 -14.01 13.90 4.26
CA LEU A 57 -13.76 13.27 2.95
C LEU A 57 -13.55 14.29 1.81
N GLY A 58 -13.53 15.59 2.11
CA GLY A 58 -13.31 16.66 1.13
C GLY A 58 -14.46 16.88 0.14
N LEU A 59 -15.64 16.30 0.39
CA LEU A 59 -16.82 16.43 -0.48
C LEU A 59 -17.54 17.77 -0.29
N VAL A 60 -17.38 18.38 0.89
CA VAL A 60 -17.84 19.75 1.18
C VAL A 60 -16.70 20.53 1.83
N GLU A 61 -16.73 21.84 1.69
CA GLU A 61 -15.89 22.71 2.51
C GLU A 61 -16.53 22.92 3.87
N ARG A 62 -15.69 23.12 4.88
CA ARG A 62 -16.10 23.47 6.24
C ARG A 62 -15.33 24.71 6.68
N ARG A 63 -16.02 25.64 7.33
CA ARG A 63 -15.39 26.74 8.06
C ARG A 63 -15.99 26.91 9.44
N ARG A 64 -15.23 27.52 10.34
CA ARG A 64 -15.75 27.91 11.66
C ARG A 64 -16.69 29.09 11.49
N HIS A 65 -17.89 28.99 12.05
CA HIS A 65 -18.84 30.10 12.13
C HIS A 65 -18.68 30.81 13.48
N ASP A 66 -18.71 30.05 14.58
CA ASP A 66 -18.47 30.56 15.93
C ASP A 66 -17.67 29.59 16.81
N ALA A 67 -17.66 29.80 18.13
CA ALA A 67 -16.93 28.97 19.08
C ALA A 67 -17.30 27.48 19.03
N ARG A 68 -18.56 27.15 18.70
CA ARG A 68 -19.20 25.84 18.81
C ARG A 68 -19.80 25.33 17.49
N THR A 69 -19.96 26.17 16.48
CA THR A 69 -20.62 25.81 15.21
C THR A 69 -19.70 25.96 13.99
N SER A 70 -20.05 25.23 12.94
CA SER A 70 -19.36 25.26 11.65
C SER A 70 -20.39 25.40 10.54
N GLU A 71 -19.98 26.06 9.46
CA GLU A 71 -20.73 26.16 8.22
C GLU A 71 -20.12 25.27 7.15
N TYR A 72 -20.96 24.84 6.22
CA TYR A 72 -20.59 23.92 5.16
C TYR A 72 -21.09 24.43 3.80
N ARG A 73 -20.35 24.11 2.73
CA ARG A 73 -20.79 24.36 1.35
C ARG A 73 -20.21 23.34 0.38
N VAL A 74 -20.86 23.10 -0.75
CA VAL A 74 -20.19 22.49 -1.91
C VAL A 74 -19.54 23.58 -2.76
N ARG A 75 -18.40 23.27 -3.39
CA ARG A 75 -17.73 24.20 -4.32
C ARG A 75 -18.48 24.36 -5.64
N SER A 76 -19.22 23.33 -6.03
CA SER A 76 -19.91 23.23 -7.31
C SER A 76 -21.16 22.37 -7.15
N ALA A 77 -22.20 22.68 -7.93
CA ALA A 77 -23.40 21.85 -8.06
C ALA A 77 -23.12 20.49 -8.71
N ARG A 78 -21.96 20.35 -9.39
CA ARG A 78 -21.46 19.09 -9.93
C ARG A 78 -20.30 18.59 -9.07
N LEU A 79 -20.46 17.41 -8.49
CA LEU A 79 -19.41 16.70 -7.76
C LEU A 79 -18.83 15.60 -8.65
N GLN A 80 -17.51 15.61 -8.81
CA GLN A 80 -16.76 14.60 -9.56
C GLN A 80 -15.82 13.90 -8.58
N ILE A 81 -15.88 12.57 -8.53
CA ILE A 81 -15.01 11.75 -7.69
C ILE A 81 -14.03 11.05 -8.62
N GLU A 82 -12.77 11.41 -8.51
CA GLU A 82 -11.67 10.75 -9.22
C GLU A 82 -10.94 9.84 -8.24
N VAL A 83 -10.90 8.57 -8.58
CA VAL A 83 -10.22 7.54 -7.80
C VAL A 83 -8.94 7.21 -8.50
N ASP A 84 -7.83 7.35 -7.78
CA ASP A 84 -6.56 6.84 -8.25
C ASP A 84 -6.51 5.35 -7.90
N LEU A 85 -6.44 4.51 -8.94
CA LEU A 85 -6.32 3.07 -8.80
C LEU A 85 -4.86 2.62 -8.83
N ALA A 86 -3.91 3.53 -9.09
CA ALA A 86 -2.48 3.28 -8.96
C ALA A 86 -2.13 3.31 -7.46
N ASP A 87 -2.35 2.19 -6.80
CA ASP A 87 -1.95 1.94 -5.41
C ASP A 87 -0.43 1.66 -5.39
N ASP A 88 0.42 2.63 -5.70
CA ASP A 88 1.87 2.38 -5.90
C ASP A 88 2.73 2.59 -4.64
N SER A 89 2.23 3.23 -3.58
CA SER A 89 3.05 3.56 -2.39
C SER A 89 2.86 2.64 -1.18
N GLY A 90 1.74 1.93 -1.06
CA GLY A 90 1.51 0.92 -0.01
C GLY A 90 2.17 -0.44 -0.32
N PRO A 91 1.97 -1.02 -1.52
CA PRO A 91 2.48 -2.34 -1.86
C PRO A 91 4.00 -2.41 -1.97
N LEU A 92 4.68 -1.32 -2.38
CA LEU A 92 6.12 -1.36 -2.61
C LEU A 92 6.89 -1.52 -1.29
N ARG A 93 6.58 -0.72 -0.27
CA ARG A 93 7.25 -0.82 1.03
C ARG A 93 7.00 -2.18 1.68
N GLU A 94 5.75 -2.62 1.68
CA GLU A 94 5.39 -3.94 2.21
C GLU A 94 6.09 -5.07 1.42
N ALA A 95 6.18 -4.95 0.10
CA ALA A 95 6.93 -5.90 -0.73
C ALA A 95 8.43 -5.90 -0.45
N VAL A 96 9.03 -4.73 -0.22
CA VAL A 96 10.42 -4.63 0.23
C VAL A 96 10.59 -5.36 1.57
N ASP A 97 9.70 -5.14 2.53
CA ASP A 97 9.75 -5.82 3.83
C ASP A 97 9.67 -7.36 3.67
N PHE A 98 8.81 -7.86 2.77
CA PHE A 98 8.74 -9.28 2.42
C PHE A 98 10.06 -9.81 1.84
N TYR A 99 10.65 -9.13 0.86
CA TYR A 99 11.90 -9.57 0.26
C TYR A 99 13.07 -9.49 1.24
N VAL A 100 13.10 -8.48 2.11
CA VAL A 100 14.08 -8.38 3.20
C VAL A 100 13.94 -9.57 4.16
N ALA A 101 12.71 -9.93 4.56
CA ALA A 101 12.48 -11.09 5.41
C ALA A 101 12.92 -12.40 4.74
N TYR A 102 12.62 -12.56 3.45
CA TYR A 102 13.06 -13.70 2.64
C TYR A 102 14.59 -13.83 2.60
N PHE A 103 15.31 -12.78 2.20
CA PHE A 103 16.77 -12.85 2.12
C PHE A 103 17.41 -13.00 3.50
N HIS A 104 16.85 -12.37 4.53
CA HIS A 104 17.34 -12.55 5.89
C HIS A 104 17.27 -14.01 6.33
N SER A 105 16.12 -14.67 6.12
CA SER A 105 15.97 -16.10 6.39
C SER A 105 16.92 -16.93 5.54
N LEU A 106 17.04 -16.63 4.24
CA LEU A 106 17.94 -17.33 3.33
C LEU A 106 19.38 -17.33 3.84
N PHE A 107 19.93 -16.17 4.20
CA PHE A 107 21.28 -16.07 4.73
C PHE A 107 21.45 -16.77 6.08
N GLN A 108 20.43 -16.74 6.94
CA GLN A 108 20.46 -17.52 8.19
C GLN A 108 20.54 -19.03 7.92
N GLN A 109 19.72 -19.55 7.00
CA GLN A 109 19.72 -20.96 6.63
C GLN A 109 21.07 -21.38 6.02
N ILE A 110 21.70 -20.52 5.22
CA ILE A 110 23.00 -20.78 4.59
C ILE A 110 24.13 -20.79 5.63
N ARG A 111 24.12 -19.84 6.58
CA ARG A 111 25.04 -19.87 7.72
C ARG A 111 24.91 -21.13 8.55
N GLN A 112 23.69 -21.64 8.72
CA GLN A 112 23.44 -22.91 9.43
C GLN A 112 24.01 -24.14 8.71
N LEU A 113 24.25 -24.07 7.39
CA LEU A 113 24.97 -25.14 6.67
C LEU A 113 26.44 -25.24 7.10
N GLY A 114 27.01 -24.16 7.64
CA GLY A 114 28.40 -24.13 8.12
C GLY A 114 29.45 -24.27 7.02
N ILE A 115 29.16 -23.77 5.81
CA ILE A 115 30.08 -23.82 4.66
C ILE A 115 30.52 -22.38 4.32
N PRO A 116 31.68 -21.92 4.83
CA PRO A 116 32.10 -20.52 4.73
C PRO A 116 32.30 -20.03 3.29
N GLN A 117 32.65 -20.95 2.37
CA GLN A 117 32.85 -20.62 0.97
C GLN A 117 31.53 -20.19 0.30
N VAL A 118 30.41 -20.85 0.63
CA VAL A 118 29.09 -20.49 0.10
C VAL A 118 28.64 -19.12 0.60
N GLU A 119 28.88 -18.84 1.88
CA GLU A 119 28.58 -17.53 2.46
C GLU A 119 29.40 -16.43 1.77
N GLY A 120 30.72 -16.64 1.60
CA GLY A 120 31.60 -15.69 0.93
C GLY A 120 31.25 -15.46 -0.54
N ASP A 121 30.92 -16.51 -1.29
CA ASP A 121 30.54 -16.41 -2.70
C ASP A 121 29.22 -15.63 -2.86
N MET A 122 28.25 -15.84 -1.95
CA MET A 122 26.96 -15.13 -2.00
C MET A 122 27.07 -13.67 -1.54
N GLU A 123 27.91 -13.38 -0.55
CA GLU A 123 28.24 -12.00 -0.17
C GLU A 123 28.93 -11.25 -1.33
N HIS A 124 29.80 -11.95 -2.08
CA HIS A 124 30.44 -11.39 -3.26
C HIS A 124 29.44 -11.07 -4.38
N THR A 125 28.55 -12.00 -4.74
CA THR A 125 27.46 -11.78 -5.71
C THR A 125 26.60 -10.58 -5.31
N LEU A 126 26.20 -10.50 -4.05
CA LEU A 126 25.41 -9.36 -3.54
C LEU A 126 26.14 -8.01 -3.56
N GLY A 127 27.47 -8.02 -3.41
CA GLY A 127 28.28 -6.82 -3.27
C GLY A 127 28.78 -6.27 -4.61
N ALA A 128 29.32 -7.15 -5.46
CA ALA A 128 29.97 -6.76 -6.71
C ALA A 128 28.97 -6.68 -7.89
N GLU A 129 27.99 -7.57 -7.97
CA GLU A 129 27.10 -7.70 -9.13
C GLU A 129 25.76 -6.95 -8.95
N HIS A 130 25.41 -6.62 -7.70
CA HIS A 130 24.12 -6.00 -7.36
C HIS A 130 24.22 -4.66 -6.62
N GLN A 131 25.35 -3.95 -6.69
CA GLN A 131 25.46 -2.59 -6.14
C GLN A 131 24.45 -1.63 -6.79
N ASP A 132 24.22 -1.78 -8.09
CA ASP A 132 23.23 -1.01 -8.84
C ASP A 132 21.79 -1.38 -8.45
N LEU A 133 21.55 -2.64 -8.07
CA LEU A 133 20.26 -3.13 -7.58
C LEU A 133 19.88 -2.46 -6.26
N ARG A 134 20.85 -2.34 -5.33
CA ARG A 134 20.64 -1.62 -4.05
C ARG A 134 20.30 -0.17 -4.30
N SER A 135 21.07 0.51 -5.15
CA SER A 135 20.82 1.91 -5.51
C SER A 135 19.44 2.09 -6.14
N ALA A 136 19.05 1.20 -7.07
CA ALA A 136 17.74 1.24 -7.72
C ALA A 136 16.57 1.01 -6.74
N VAL A 137 16.70 0.05 -5.80
CA VAL A 137 15.69 -0.19 -4.76
C VAL A 137 15.58 1.00 -3.80
N PHE A 138 16.72 1.60 -3.40
CA PHE A 138 16.74 2.80 -2.55
C PHE A 138 16.15 4.02 -3.24
N GLU A 139 16.49 4.26 -4.52
CA GLU A 139 15.92 5.36 -5.31
C GLU A 139 14.41 5.19 -5.49
N GLN A 140 13.91 3.96 -5.69
CA GLN A 140 12.48 3.67 -5.76
C GLN A 140 11.74 3.94 -4.44
N MET A 141 12.35 3.61 -3.30
CA MET A 141 11.78 3.90 -1.98
C MET A 141 11.69 5.41 -1.68
N ILE A 142 12.63 6.21 -2.20
CA ILE A 142 12.70 7.66 -1.94
C ILE A 142 11.85 8.46 -2.94
N ALA A 143 11.91 8.10 -4.22
CA ALA A 143 11.38 8.93 -5.30
C ALA A 143 9.99 8.52 -5.77
N GLY A 144 9.47 7.36 -5.38
CA GLY A 144 8.15 6.86 -5.78
C GLY A 144 7.94 6.82 -7.31
N SER A 145 9.02 6.86 -8.08
CA SER A 145 8.99 7.11 -9.52
C SER A 145 9.73 6.01 -10.26
N GLY A 146 8.98 5.27 -11.07
CA GLY A 146 9.50 4.73 -12.33
C GLY A 146 9.34 3.22 -12.58
N GLY A 147 9.22 2.38 -11.55
CA GLY A 147 9.23 0.90 -11.76
C GLY A 147 8.04 0.13 -11.20
N GLY A 148 7.36 0.65 -10.17
CA GLY A 148 6.29 -0.06 -9.48
C GLY A 148 6.71 -1.43 -8.89
N LEU A 149 5.74 -2.15 -8.36
CA LEU A 149 5.90 -3.49 -7.76
C LEU A 149 6.43 -4.55 -8.74
N GLU A 150 6.11 -4.41 -10.03
CA GLU A 150 6.47 -5.37 -11.07
C GLU A 150 7.98 -5.35 -11.35
N HIS A 151 8.57 -4.16 -11.46
CA HIS A 151 10.01 -4.04 -11.61
C HIS A 151 10.77 -4.53 -10.37
N LEU A 152 10.26 -4.26 -9.16
CA LEU A 152 10.84 -4.83 -7.93
C LEU A 152 10.84 -6.37 -7.97
N ARG A 153 9.73 -6.99 -8.39
CA ARG A 153 9.67 -8.45 -8.55
C ARG A 153 10.70 -8.97 -9.56
N ASP A 154 10.89 -8.28 -10.69
CA ASP A 154 11.85 -8.69 -11.71
C ASP A 154 13.29 -8.60 -11.19
N LEU A 155 13.62 -7.53 -10.46
CA LEU A 155 14.91 -7.37 -9.78
C LEU A 155 15.14 -8.50 -8.76
N MET A 156 14.14 -8.82 -7.95
CA MET A 156 14.25 -9.87 -6.94
C MET A 156 14.32 -11.26 -7.55
N ALA A 157 13.67 -11.49 -8.70
CA ALA A 157 13.77 -12.74 -9.45
C ALA A 157 15.17 -12.95 -10.02
N ALA A 158 15.81 -11.88 -10.53
CA ALA A 158 17.19 -11.94 -11.01
C ALA A 158 18.14 -12.30 -9.86
N LEU A 159 18.07 -11.54 -8.76
CA LEU A 159 18.90 -11.79 -7.58
C LEU A 159 18.68 -13.22 -7.01
N HIS A 160 17.44 -13.69 -6.96
CA HIS A 160 17.14 -15.05 -6.53
C HIS A 160 17.84 -16.10 -7.40
N ARG A 161 17.80 -15.95 -8.73
CA ARG A 161 18.46 -16.89 -9.67
C ARG A 161 19.98 -16.89 -9.50
N ASP A 162 20.59 -15.71 -9.35
CA ASP A 162 22.04 -15.59 -9.23
C ASP A 162 22.52 -16.27 -7.93
N LEU A 163 21.81 -16.02 -6.83
CA LEU A 163 22.07 -16.69 -5.54
C LEU A 163 21.79 -18.20 -5.59
N TRP A 164 20.76 -18.62 -6.31
CA TRP A 164 20.45 -20.03 -6.52
C TRP A 164 21.58 -20.75 -7.26
N ASP A 165 22.10 -20.16 -8.33
CA ASP A 165 23.16 -20.76 -9.12
C ASP A 165 24.44 -20.94 -8.30
N VAL A 166 24.84 -19.93 -7.54
CA VAL A 166 25.98 -20.02 -6.60
C VAL A 166 25.75 -21.10 -5.54
N CYS A 167 24.61 -21.07 -4.86
CA CYS A 167 24.31 -22.00 -3.78
C CYS A 167 24.23 -23.45 -4.30
N SER A 168 23.53 -23.67 -5.41
CA SER A 168 23.29 -25.00 -5.96
C SER A 168 24.54 -25.64 -6.56
N GLN A 169 25.49 -24.84 -7.07
CA GLN A 169 26.80 -25.33 -7.50
C GLN A 169 27.64 -25.81 -6.32
N SER A 170 27.56 -25.11 -5.18
CA SER A 170 28.41 -25.39 -4.02
C SER A 170 27.87 -26.49 -3.11
N VAL A 171 26.55 -26.53 -2.84
CA VAL A 171 25.94 -27.52 -1.92
C VAL A 171 25.12 -28.60 -2.63
N GLY A 172 24.94 -28.47 -3.94
CA GLY A 172 24.09 -29.34 -4.75
C GLY A 172 22.62 -28.91 -4.75
N LYS A 173 21.96 -29.12 -5.90
CA LYS A 173 20.55 -28.73 -6.13
C LYS A 173 19.56 -29.18 -5.04
N PRO A 174 19.61 -30.42 -4.49
CA PRO A 174 18.63 -30.84 -3.48
C PRO A 174 18.75 -30.07 -2.16
N ALA A 175 19.99 -29.78 -1.72
CA ALA A 175 20.23 -29.04 -0.48
C ALA A 175 19.88 -27.56 -0.65
N ALA A 176 20.30 -26.95 -1.77
CA ALA A 176 19.94 -25.58 -2.12
C ALA A 176 18.41 -25.41 -2.20
N ARG A 177 17.70 -26.35 -2.83
CA ARG A 177 16.23 -26.35 -2.90
C ARG A 177 15.59 -26.26 -1.52
N LYS A 178 16.03 -27.10 -0.59
CA LYS A 178 15.47 -27.13 0.76
C LYS A 178 15.66 -25.79 1.47
N VAL A 179 16.86 -25.20 1.37
CA VAL A 179 17.20 -23.92 1.98
C VAL A 179 16.33 -22.79 1.45
N PHE A 180 16.22 -22.67 0.13
CA PHE A 180 15.43 -21.61 -0.51
C PHE A 180 13.93 -21.76 -0.25
N GLN A 181 13.41 -22.99 -0.25
CA GLN A 181 12.00 -23.25 0.06
C GLN A 181 11.67 -22.94 1.52
N THR A 182 12.53 -23.30 2.47
CA THR A 182 12.35 -22.95 3.89
C THR A 182 12.30 -21.43 4.06
N ALA A 183 13.25 -20.70 3.45
CA ALA A 183 13.28 -19.25 3.53
C ALA A 183 12.04 -18.58 2.93
N LEU A 184 11.55 -19.11 1.80
CA LEU A 184 10.31 -18.63 1.17
C LEU A 184 9.09 -18.90 2.06
N GLN A 185 8.98 -20.09 2.64
CA GLN A 185 7.89 -20.43 3.55
C GLN A 185 7.88 -19.55 4.81
N GLU A 186 9.05 -19.25 5.37
CA GLU A 186 9.16 -18.34 6.51
C GLU A 186 8.70 -16.93 6.13
N ALA A 187 9.14 -16.38 4.99
CA ALA A 187 8.71 -15.06 4.53
C ALA A 187 7.18 -14.99 4.28
N ILE A 188 6.60 -16.04 3.69
CA ILE A 188 5.14 -16.16 3.49
C ILE A 188 4.42 -16.23 4.84
N SER A 189 4.97 -16.94 5.84
CA SER A 189 4.34 -17.05 7.15
C SER A 189 4.29 -15.72 7.91
N VAL A 190 5.26 -14.84 7.70
CA VAL A 190 5.32 -13.50 8.29
C VAL A 190 4.36 -12.53 7.58
N HIS A 191 4.17 -12.69 6.26
CA HIS A 191 3.33 -11.80 5.44
C HIS A 191 2.36 -12.57 4.51
N PRO A 192 1.40 -13.34 5.06
CA PRO A 192 0.58 -14.27 4.27
C PRO A 192 -0.35 -13.56 3.27
N ASP A 193 -1.00 -12.48 3.71
CA ASP A 193 -1.93 -11.71 2.87
C ASP A 193 -1.21 -10.97 1.75
N LEU A 194 0.02 -10.52 2.01
CA LEU A 194 0.81 -9.74 1.06
C LEU A 194 1.36 -10.64 -0.07
N ALA A 195 1.89 -11.82 0.27
CA ALA A 195 2.41 -12.76 -0.71
C ALA A 195 1.36 -13.14 -1.77
N VAL A 196 0.11 -13.32 -1.34
CA VAL A 196 -1.03 -13.65 -2.22
C VAL A 196 -1.52 -12.43 -3.01
N ARG A 197 -1.74 -11.29 -2.33
CA ARG A 197 -2.27 -10.08 -2.99
C ARG A 197 -1.32 -9.50 -4.03
N CYS A 198 -0.01 -9.53 -3.76
CA CYS A 198 1.02 -8.91 -4.59
C CYS A 198 1.80 -9.92 -5.45
N GLY A 199 1.53 -11.21 -5.30
CA GLY A 199 2.18 -12.28 -6.08
C GLY A 199 3.69 -12.34 -5.88
N LEU A 200 4.17 -12.02 -4.68
CA LEU A 200 5.61 -11.86 -4.36
C LEU A 200 6.38 -13.17 -4.30
N ALA A 201 5.68 -14.29 -4.05
CA ALA A 201 6.29 -15.62 -4.01
C ALA A 201 6.58 -16.18 -5.41
N ARG A 202 5.78 -15.82 -6.43
CA ARG A 202 5.90 -16.37 -7.79
C ARG A 202 7.30 -16.27 -8.40
N PRO A 203 8.03 -15.15 -8.27
CA PRO A 203 9.37 -15.03 -8.82
C PRO A 203 10.43 -15.87 -8.09
N LEU A 204 10.11 -16.41 -6.91
CA LEU A 204 11.00 -17.18 -6.03
C LEU A 204 10.67 -18.69 -6.00
N GLU A 205 9.64 -19.11 -6.75
CA GLU A 205 9.20 -20.51 -6.86
C GLU A 205 9.88 -21.26 -8.03
N ALA A 206 10.56 -20.52 -8.92
CA ALA A 206 11.18 -21.01 -10.15
C ALA A 206 12.62 -21.51 -9.93
#